data_AF-A0A7V4YXR3-F1
#
_entry.id   AF-A0A7V4YXR3-F1
#
_cell.length_a   1.000
_cell.length_b   1.000
_cell.length_c   1.000
_cell.angle_alpha   90.00
_cell.angle_beta   90.00
_cell.angle_gamma   90.00
#
_symmetry.space_group_name_H-M   'P 1'
#
loop_
_entity.id
_entity.type
_entity.pdbx_description
1 polymer ?
#
loop_
_entity_poly.entity_id
_entity_poly.type
_entity_poly.pdbx_seq_one_letter_code
_entity_poly.pdbx_strand_id
1 'polypeptide(L)'
;LFTTRFNGSTRRGIGFDMKELDETASQNMSPLAGPNTFGHLGFTGTCVWADPDKNLIFIFLSNRTYPTMENPKLSDGNYRPKLQGVAYRALKKL
;
A
#
# COMPACT_ATOMS: atom_id res chain seq x y z
N LEU A 1 -8.81 15.69 2.71
CA LEU A 1 -7.72 16.01 3.65
C LEU A 1 -6.52 15.09 3.44
N PHE A 2 -6.62 13.77 3.71
CA PHE A 2 -5.48 12.84 3.61
C PHE A 2 -5.01 12.51 2.18
N THR A 3 -5.75 12.94 1.16
CA THR A 3 -5.41 12.82 -0.26
C THR A 3 -4.64 14.02 -0.81
N THR A 4 -4.28 14.99 0.03
CA THR A 4 -3.47 16.15 -0.36
C THR A 4 -1.99 15.80 -0.24
N ARG A 5 -1.27 15.87 -1.36
CA ARG A 5 0.18 15.64 -1.42
C ARG A 5 0.95 16.84 -0.87
N PHE A 6 2.09 16.57 -0.24
CA PHE A 6 3.09 17.60 0.02
C PHE A 6 3.65 18.13 -1.31
N ASN A 7 3.95 19.42 -1.38
CA ASN A 7 4.39 20.06 -2.61
C ASN A 7 5.66 19.37 -3.17
N GLY A 8 5.64 19.03 -4.46
CA GLY A 8 6.73 18.31 -5.13
C GLY A 8 6.89 16.83 -4.77
N SER A 9 6.04 16.27 -3.90
CA SER A 9 6.14 14.86 -3.53
C SER A 9 5.30 13.96 -4.44
N THR A 10 5.92 12.88 -4.90
CA THR A 10 5.27 11.81 -5.67
C THR A 10 4.65 10.74 -4.79
N ARG A 11 4.88 10.77 -3.47
CA ARG A 11 4.39 9.75 -2.52
C ARG A 11 3.88 10.28 -1.19
N ARG A 12 4.29 11.43 -0.68
CA ARG A 12 3.93 11.85 0.69
C ARG A 12 2.70 12.75 0.69
N GLY A 13 1.72 12.39 1.53
CA GLY A 13 0.57 13.21 1.88
C GLY A 13 0.62 13.64 3.34
N ILE A 14 -0.49 14.21 3.83
CA ILE A 14 -0.61 14.63 5.23
C ILE A 14 -0.69 13.38 6.13
N GLY A 15 0.39 13.07 6.83
CA GLY A 15 0.47 11.98 7.82
C GLY A 15 0.56 10.56 7.26
N PHE A 16 0.46 10.38 5.94
CA PHE A 16 0.42 9.08 5.28
C PHE A 16 1.26 9.04 4.01
N ASP A 17 1.64 7.82 3.61
CA ASP A 17 2.03 7.54 2.23
C ASP A 17 0.79 7.60 1.34
N MET A 18 0.95 8.11 0.13
CA MET A 18 0.03 8.00 -0.99
C MET A 18 0.62 7.07 -2.05
N LYS A 19 -0.16 6.70 -3.08
CA LYS A 19 0.37 5.96 -4.23
C LYS A 19 1.62 6.67 -4.78
N GLU A 20 2.73 5.95 -4.88
CA GLU A 20 3.92 6.43 -5.58
C GLU A 20 3.57 6.70 -7.05
N LEU A 21 3.83 7.92 -7.52
CA LEU A 21 3.53 8.36 -8.89
C LEU A 21 4.76 8.36 -9.79
N ASP A 22 5.96 8.31 -9.22
CA ASP A 22 7.17 8.10 -9.98
C ASP A 22 7.36 6.61 -10.25
N GLU A 23 7.22 6.20 -11.52
CA GLU A 23 7.36 4.81 -11.95
C GLU A 23 8.80 4.29 -11.81
N THR A 24 9.79 5.19 -11.71
CA THR A 24 11.19 4.81 -11.50
C THR A 24 11.52 4.58 -10.02
N ALA A 25 10.65 5.02 -9.11
CA ALA A 25 10.79 4.87 -7.67
C ALA A 25 10.26 3.53 -7.15
N SER A 26 10.58 3.23 -5.89
CA SER A 26 10.10 2.02 -5.22
C SER A 26 8.59 2.11 -4.94
N GLN A 27 7.84 1.23 -5.61
CA GLN A 27 6.39 1.18 -5.51
C GLN A 27 5.93 0.62 -4.16
N ASN A 28 4.93 1.26 -3.56
CA ASN A 28 4.44 0.96 -2.22
C ASN A 28 3.15 0.13 -2.15
N MET A 29 2.44 -0.03 -3.28
CA MET A 29 1.12 -0.65 -3.35
C MET A 29 0.84 -1.27 -4.72
N SER A 30 -0.35 -1.84 -4.89
CA SER A 30 -0.77 -2.44 -6.17
C SER A 30 -0.80 -1.41 -7.31
N PRO A 31 -0.41 -1.77 -8.55
CA PRO A 31 -0.57 -0.89 -9.71
C PRO A 31 -2.04 -0.51 -9.98
N LEU A 32 -2.99 -1.34 -9.50
CA LEU A 32 -4.43 -1.12 -9.63
C LEU A 32 -5.01 -0.07 -8.68
N ALA A 33 -4.23 0.39 -7.70
CA ALA A 33 -4.63 1.42 -6.76
C ALA A 33 -4.80 2.78 -7.45
N GLY A 34 -5.76 3.59 -6.99
CA GLY A 34 -5.94 4.96 -7.48
C GLY A 34 -4.84 5.90 -6.99
N PRO A 35 -4.57 7.03 -7.67
CA PRO A 35 -3.57 8.03 -7.26
C PRO A 35 -3.90 8.69 -5.91
N ASN A 36 -5.17 8.63 -5.48
CA ASN A 36 -5.64 9.13 -4.19
C ASN A 36 -5.59 8.09 -3.07
N THR A 37 -5.06 6.89 -3.32
CA THR A 37 -4.91 5.87 -2.27
C THR A 37 -3.87 6.33 -1.26
N PHE A 38 -4.21 6.30 0.03
CA PHE A 38 -3.34 6.72 1.12
C PHE A 38 -3.32 5.72 2.28
N GLY A 39 -2.24 5.70 3.07
CA GLY A 39 -2.06 4.76 4.18
C GLY A 39 -0.60 4.60 4.58
N HIS A 40 -0.22 3.43 5.12
CA HIS A 40 1.14 3.20 5.61
C HIS A 40 1.51 1.72 5.67
N LEU A 41 2.82 1.44 5.56
CA LEU A 41 3.42 0.13 5.84
C LEU A 41 3.81 0.01 7.31
N GLY A 42 3.51 -1.11 7.97
CA GLY A 42 3.97 -1.38 9.32
C GLY A 42 5.29 -2.15 9.37
N PHE A 43 6.09 -1.87 10.39
CA PHE A 43 7.39 -2.51 10.63
C PHE A 43 7.30 -4.04 10.68
N THR A 44 6.26 -4.56 11.34
CA THR A 44 5.98 -5.99 11.50
C THR A 44 5.45 -6.65 10.22
N GLY A 45 5.34 -5.91 9.11
CA GLY A 45 4.85 -6.43 7.84
C GLY A 45 3.36 -6.16 7.58
N THR A 46 2.68 -5.44 8.47
CA THR A 46 1.31 -4.99 8.23
C THR A 46 1.27 -3.92 7.14
N CYS A 47 0.09 -3.66 6.58
CA CYS A 47 -0.19 -2.41 5.88
C CYS A 47 -1.68 -2.07 5.93
N VAL A 48 -1.97 -0.78 5.82
CA VAL A 48 -3.33 -0.25 5.68
C VAL A 48 -3.36 0.73 4.53
N TRP A 49 -4.37 0.62 3.68
CA TRP A 49 -4.58 1.51 2.53
C TRP A 49 -6.07 1.84 2.41
N ALA A 50 -6.40 3.13 2.36
CA ALA A 50 -7.72 3.63 2.00
C ALA A 50 -7.66 4.15 0.57
N ASP A 51 -8.50 3.60 -0.31
CA ASP A 51 -8.67 4.01 -1.70
C ASP A 51 -10.07 4.62 -1.87
N PRO A 52 -10.20 5.95 -1.77
CA PRO A 52 -11.48 6.62 -1.92
C PRO A 52 -12.04 6.51 -3.35
N ASP A 53 -11.17 6.36 -4.36
CA ASP A 53 -11.60 6.23 -5.76
C ASP A 53 -12.32 4.89 -6.02
N LYS A 54 -12.09 3.91 -5.14
CA LYS A 54 -12.66 2.56 -5.22
C LYS A 54 -13.56 2.20 -4.05
N ASN A 55 -13.83 3.14 -3.15
CA ASN A 55 -14.55 2.92 -1.90
C ASN A 55 -14.05 1.66 -1.14
N LEU A 56 -12.72 1.53 -1.01
CA LEU A 56 -12.07 0.35 -0.45
C LEU A 56 -11.14 0.74 0.72
N ILE A 57 -11.22 -0.02 1.81
CA ILE A 57 -10.17 -0.07 2.82
C ILE A 57 -9.53 -1.45 2.76
N PHE A 58 -8.24 -1.50 2.45
CA PHE A 58 -7.45 -2.72 2.44
C PHE A 58 -6.55 -2.78 3.67
N ILE A 59 -6.70 -3.84 4.46
CA ILE A 59 -5.90 -4.08 5.66
C ILE A 59 -5.23 -5.45 5.52
N PHE A 60 -3.91 -5.46 5.65
CA PHE A 60 -3.13 -6.69 5.70
C PHE A 60 -2.41 -6.76 7.03
N LEU A 61 -2.68 -7.82 7.80
CA LEU A 61 -2.06 -8.06 9.09
C LEU A 61 -1.09 -9.23 8.98
N SER A 62 0.16 -9.01 9.35
CA SER A 62 1.17 -10.05 9.43
C SER A 62 2.20 -9.71 10.51
N ASN A 63 3.02 -10.70 10.86
CA ASN A 63 4.16 -10.52 11.76
C ASN A 63 5.39 -11.18 11.14
N ARG A 64 6.12 -10.44 10.30
CA ARG A 64 7.40 -10.90 9.73
C ARG A 64 8.53 -10.94 10.76
N THR A 65 8.35 -10.35 11.94
CA THR A 65 9.41 -10.19 12.95
C THR A 65 9.55 -11.38 13.89
N TYR A 66 8.66 -12.36 13.78
CA TYR A 66 8.72 -13.60 14.54
C TYR A 66 9.20 -14.77 13.65
N PRO A 67 10.09 -15.66 14.13
CA PRO A 67 10.79 -15.59 15.42
C PRO A 67 11.94 -14.56 15.43
N THR A 68 12.40 -14.11 14.26
CA THR A 68 13.40 -13.05 14.12
C THR A 68 12.95 -12.02 13.08
N MET A 69 13.50 -10.81 13.17
CA MET A 69 13.25 -9.73 12.20
C MET A 69 14.01 -9.88 10.87
N GLU A 70 14.94 -10.85 10.81
CA GLU A 70 15.72 -11.25 9.64
C GLU A 70 14.93 -12.22 8.76
N ASN A 71 13.77 -11.77 8.30
CA ASN A 71 12.89 -12.59 7.48
C ASN A 71 12.40 -11.77 6.27
N PRO A 72 13.04 -11.94 5.09
CA PRO A 72 12.73 -11.16 3.91
C PRO A 72 11.55 -11.72 3.12
N LYS A 73 11.01 -12.90 3.48
CA LYS A 73 9.95 -13.61 2.73
C LYS A 73 8.81 -12.69 2.31
N LEU A 74 8.36 -11.80 3.20
CA LEU A 74 7.25 -10.89 2.92
C LEU A 74 7.59 -9.88 1.80
N SER A 75 8.80 -9.32 1.86
CA SER A 75 9.30 -8.34 0.90
C SER A 75 9.67 -9.00 -0.42
N ASP A 76 10.42 -10.10 -0.40
CA ASP A 76 10.85 -10.85 -1.59
C ASP A 76 9.66 -11.35 -2.40
N GLY A 77 8.64 -11.86 -1.71
CA GLY A 77 7.41 -12.31 -2.34
C GLY A 77 6.51 -11.18 -2.84
N ASN A 78 6.78 -9.93 -2.45
CA ASN A 78 5.96 -8.76 -2.74
C ASN A 78 4.47 -8.97 -2.44
N TYR A 79 4.17 -9.65 -1.32
CA TYR A 79 2.82 -10.16 -1.05
C TYR A 79 1.80 -9.05 -0.80
N ARG A 80 2.21 -7.94 -0.16
CA ARG A 80 1.34 -6.81 0.19
C ARG A 80 0.65 -6.21 -1.06
N PRO A 81 1.37 -5.70 -2.09
CA PRO A 81 0.77 -5.27 -3.35
C PRO A 81 0.01 -6.35 -4.12
N LYS A 82 0.50 -7.60 -4.10
CA LYS A 82 -0.16 -8.72 -4.81
C LYS A 82 -1.55 -8.99 -4.24
N LEU A 83 -1.67 -9.09 -2.91
CA LEU A 83 -2.93 -9.32 -2.20
C LEU A 83 -3.89 -8.14 -2.35
N GLN A 84 -3.38 -6.91 -2.25
CA GLN A 84 -4.20 -5.72 -2.55
C GLN A 84 -4.73 -5.76 -4.00
N GLY A 85 -3.91 -6.20 -4.97
CA GLY A 85 -4.35 -6.41 -6.35
C GLY A 85 -5.44 -7.47 -6.51
N VAL A 86 -5.42 -8.53 -5.69
CA VAL A 86 -6.52 -9.52 -5.64
C VAL A 86 -7.81 -8.86 -5.17
N ALA A 87 -7.75 -8.05 -4.11
CA ALA A 87 -8.92 -7.30 -3.62
C ALA A 87 -9.52 -6.38 -4.70
N TYR A 88 -8.69 -5.61 -5.41
CA TYR A 88 -9.17 -4.78 -6.53
C TYR A 88 -9.82 -5.58 -7.65
N ARG A 89 -9.27 -6.74 -8.02
CA ARG A 89 -9.86 -7.61 -9.04
C ARG A 89 -11.18 -8.22 -8.58
N ALA A 90 -11.33 -8.51 -7.29
CA ALA A 90 -12.59 -9.01 -6.73
C ALA A 90 -13.71 -7.96 -6.81
N LEU A 91 -13.39 -6.69 -6.54
CA LEU A 91 -14.35 -5.58 -6.67
C LEU A 91 -14.86 -5.38 -8.11
N LYS A 92 -14.02 -5.62 -9.13
CA LYS A 92 -14.41 -5.47 -10.55
C LYS A 92 -15.35 -6.56 -11.07
N LYS A 93 -15.53 -7.65 -10.31
CA LYS A 93 -16.40 -8.78 -10.69
C LYS A 93 -17.83 -8.66 -10.13
N LEU A 94 -18.10 -7.60 -9.37
CA LEU A 94 -19.43 -7.19 -8.91
C LEU A 94 -19.99 -6.15 -9.87
#